data_AF-T1D290-F1
#
_entry.id   AF-T1D290-F1
#
_cell.length_a   1.000
_cell.length_b   1.000
_cell.length_c   1.000
_cell.angle_alpha   90.00
_cell.angle_beta   90.00
_cell.angle_gamma   90.00
#
_symmetry.space_group_name_H-M   'P 1'
#
loop_
_entity.id
_entity.type
_entity.pdbx_description
1 polymer ?
#
loop_
_entity_poly.entity_id
_entity_poly.type
_entity_poly.pdbx_seq_one_letter_code
_entity_poly.pdbx_strand_id
1 'polypeptide(L)'
;IVVFLLAFTSAEENCKVPDKEILKINNILHHINETIYSDDLYQSDNEECDRLINSIHMQLRRLTQRYKLMHKGYVEAEEQRRMVKDYEQQLKNLTEELENLKKNTNAETKAKVIQLEQETAKLEKEASTLQTKLKAVVLKHDMIKKELCLTFLKSNQMDNAKERVKEVGSTFLLELIDEALKGCNRNVLPVIDFCSAIPDLDDRVAAYQKIYTFVESNNQLNDDSVVLLEAAMLKMNATLKSNSEITEDRRNVLNKCIQNLSKKTKAVFDTWINQMKTSDNQQTIKAALDHLFLDQMKYLGEKVSQKGDYYNVHNFLKLAVVSNNYYKLAAYQELTKNRVLSALAVIMFDMDRIKRCEIEQDQHVPGGIPQIFNETIEILPDSLKRIRSCNSSVYIRNSKKQECVVVTNIKGVVHHPTFKNIVMGDFKRAVTSPTNCTRFRLELSGDRRLLRIVSHQGDPLTNINAAHSGDTYMSFVGAAYTDKPRKQLDRSTDWLLEANYDKDTIRIKSEFNAYQRERSVDHLLVDTLNGVHQLFVRRYGDRGLSSSKAREYVDWTIECAS
;
A
#
# COMPACT_ATOMS: atom_id res chain seq x y z
N ILE A 1 -15.41 -26.73 -27.42
CA ILE A 1 -15.25 -26.74 -28.90
C ILE A 1 -16.32 -25.81 -29.43
N VAL A 2 -15.96 -24.55 -29.67
CA VAL A 2 -16.88 -23.55 -30.23
C VAL A 2 -16.45 -23.29 -31.66
N VAL A 3 -17.38 -23.58 -32.55
CA VAL A 3 -17.34 -23.44 -33.99
C VAL A 3 -17.15 -21.95 -34.32
N PHE A 4 -15.95 -21.56 -34.79
CA PHE A 4 -15.75 -20.26 -35.43
C PHE A 4 -16.20 -20.43 -36.88
N LEU A 5 -17.44 -19.99 -37.12
CA LEU A 5 -18.07 -19.97 -38.43
C LEU A 5 -17.18 -19.22 -39.42
N LEU A 6 -16.75 -19.94 -40.45
CA LEU A 6 -16.33 -19.44 -41.75
C LEU A 6 -17.52 -18.70 -42.38
N ALA A 7 -17.79 -17.47 -41.96
CA ALA A 7 -18.65 -16.56 -42.69
C ALA A 7 -17.79 -15.83 -43.72
N PHE A 8 -17.42 -16.55 -44.79
CA PHE A 8 -16.99 -15.92 -46.03
C PHE A 8 -18.20 -15.18 -46.60
N THR A 9 -18.25 -13.87 -46.40
CA THR A 9 -19.12 -13.00 -47.19
C THR A 9 -18.33 -12.65 -48.44
N SER A 10 -18.68 -13.30 -49.55
CA SER A 10 -18.32 -12.86 -50.88
C SER A 10 -18.99 -11.50 -51.12
N ALA A 11 -18.21 -10.42 -51.09
CA ALA A 11 -18.67 -9.10 -51.51
C ALA A 11 -17.95 -8.70 -52.81
N GLU A 12 -18.66 -8.87 -53.92
CA GLU A 12 -18.46 -8.11 -55.15
C GLU A 12 -18.96 -6.68 -54.93
N GLU A 13 -18.18 -5.84 -54.26
CA GLU A 13 -18.28 -4.38 -54.41
C GLU A 13 -16.88 -3.80 -54.19
N ASN A 14 -16.40 -3.01 -55.15
CA ASN A 14 -15.00 -2.57 -55.27
C ASN A 14 -14.52 -1.82 -54.02
N CYS A 15 -13.95 -2.56 -53.07
CA CYS A 15 -13.29 -2.01 -51.90
C CYS A 15 -12.03 -1.26 -52.34
N LYS A 16 -12.10 0.07 -52.43
CA LYS A 16 -10.94 0.92 -52.71
C LYS A 16 -10.14 1.13 -51.43
N VAL A 17 -9.30 0.15 -51.11
CA VAL A 17 -8.35 0.25 -49.99
C VAL A 17 -7.21 1.19 -50.38
N PRO A 18 -6.88 2.23 -49.59
CA PRO A 18 -5.73 3.08 -49.85
C PRO A 18 -4.43 2.27 -49.86
N ASP A 19 -3.53 2.54 -50.81
CA ASP A 19 -2.21 1.90 -50.89
C ASP A 19 -1.41 1.98 -49.58
N LYS A 20 -1.66 3.02 -48.78
CA LYS A 20 -1.06 3.21 -47.45
C LYS A 20 -1.44 2.10 -46.46
N GLU A 21 -2.68 1.62 -46.47
CA GLU A 21 -3.13 0.52 -45.60
C GLU A 21 -2.61 -0.83 -46.08
N ILE A 22 -2.55 -1.03 -47.40
CA ILE A 22 -1.90 -2.20 -47.99
C ILE A 22 -0.41 -2.22 -47.65
N LEU A 23 0.29 -1.08 -47.75
CA LEU A 23 1.67 -0.91 -47.33
C LEU A 23 1.85 -1.17 -45.82
N LYS A 24 0.93 -0.71 -44.97
CA LYS A 24 0.95 -0.95 -43.52
C LYS A 24 0.85 -2.45 -43.22
N ILE A 25 -0.14 -3.13 -43.78
CA ILE A 25 -0.33 -4.59 -43.66
C ILE A 25 0.91 -5.35 -44.17
N ASN A 26 1.41 -4.99 -45.34
CA ASN A 26 2.57 -5.64 -45.94
C ASN A 26 3.85 -5.40 -45.12
N ASN A 27 4.02 -4.20 -44.57
CA ASN A 27 5.16 -3.87 -43.73
C ASN A 27 5.13 -4.66 -42.41
N ILE A 28 3.95 -4.81 -41.79
CA ILE A 28 3.75 -5.65 -40.60
C ILE A 28 4.07 -7.11 -40.88
N LEU A 29 3.61 -7.65 -42.01
CA LEU A 29 3.92 -9.03 -42.43
C LEU A 29 5.42 -9.26 -42.66
N HIS A 30 6.13 -8.26 -43.17
CA HIS A 30 7.58 -8.34 -43.39
C HIS A 30 8.40 -8.04 -42.12
N HIS A 31 7.85 -7.31 -41.16
CA HIS A 31 8.52 -6.89 -39.91
C HIS A 31 7.79 -7.39 -38.66
N ILE A 32 7.44 -8.67 -38.65
CA ILE A 32 6.71 -9.35 -37.57
C ILE A 32 7.32 -9.20 -36.16
N ASN A 33 8.61 -8.85 -36.08
CA ASN A 33 9.30 -8.55 -34.81
C ASN A 33 8.76 -7.29 -34.13
N GLU A 34 8.12 -6.38 -34.87
CA GLU A 34 7.48 -5.18 -34.34
C GLU A 34 6.06 -5.51 -33.89
N THR A 35 5.82 -5.50 -32.58
CA THR A 35 4.53 -5.88 -32.01
C THR A 35 3.52 -4.74 -32.08
N ILE A 36 2.31 -5.04 -32.53
CA ILE A 36 1.23 -4.04 -32.61
C ILE A 36 0.43 -4.01 -31.31
N TYR A 37 0.25 -2.81 -30.77
CA TYR A 37 -0.48 -2.58 -29.53
C TYR A 37 -1.74 -1.73 -29.69
N SER A 38 -1.83 -0.85 -30.71
CA SER A 38 -2.96 0.08 -30.89
C SER A 38 -4.07 -0.47 -31.80
N ASP A 39 -5.28 0.02 -31.55
CA ASP A 39 -6.47 -0.15 -32.38
C ASP A 39 -6.63 1.04 -33.32
N ASP A 40 -5.73 1.17 -34.30
CA ASP A 40 -5.96 2.08 -35.41
C ASP A 40 -7.08 1.50 -36.29
N LEU A 41 -8.31 1.81 -35.92
CA LEU A 41 -9.49 1.40 -36.67
C LEU A 41 -9.49 2.13 -38.01
N TYR A 42 -9.44 1.37 -39.09
CA TYR A 42 -9.70 1.86 -40.43
C TYR A 42 -11.17 2.26 -40.54
N GLN A 43 -11.40 3.46 -41.06
CA GLN A 43 -12.72 4.03 -41.30
C GLN A 43 -12.80 4.52 -42.75
N SER A 44 -13.87 4.18 -43.43
CA SER A 44 -14.17 4.57 -44.80
C SER A 44 -15.67 4.68 -45.02
N ASP A 45 -16.08 5.14 -46.19
CA ASP A 45 -17.51 5.25 -46.55
C ASP A 45 -18.17 3.88 -46.81
N ASN A 46 -17.40 2.78 -46.73
CA ASN A 46 -17.88 1.42 -46.92
C ASN A 46 -17.70 0.60 -45.63
N GLU A 47 -18.83 0.32 -44.96
CA GLU A 47 -18.85 -0.41 -43.69
C GLU A 47 -18.34 -1.87 -43.81
N GLU A 48 -18.48 -2.50 -44.99
CA GLU A 48 -17.93 -3.84 -45.24
C GLU A 48 -16.40 -3.81 -45.40
N CYS A 49 -15.86 -2.80 -46.09
CA CYS A 49 -14.41 -2.55 -46.14
C CYS A 49 -13.84 -2.29 -44.75
N ASP A 50 -14.54 -1.51 -43.94
CA ASP A 50 -14.15 -1.21 -42.56
C ASP A 50 -14.09 -2.49 -41.72
N ARG A 51 -15.11 -3.34 -41.81
CA ARG A 51 -15.13 -4.63 -41.11
C ARG A 51 -14.00 -5.55 -41.58
N LEU A 52 -13.73 -5.61 -42.89
CA LEU A 52 -12.69 -6.46 -43.46
C LEU A 52 -11.29 -6.02 -43.01
N ILE A 53 -10.94 -4.75 -43.17
CA ILE A 53 -9.60 -4.23 -42.82
C ILE A 53 -9.38 -4.27 -41.31
N ASN A 54 -10.40 -3.91 -40.52
CA ASN A 54 -10.29 -4.00 -39.06
C ASN A 54 -10.17 -5.45 -38.58
N SER A 55 -10.80 -6.42 -39.26
CA SER A 55 -10.59 -7.85 -39.02
C SER A 55 -9.14 -8.27 -39.31
N ILE A 56 -8.57 -7.84 -40.45
CA ILE A 56 -7.16 -8.11 -40.81
C ILE A 56 -6.21 -7.48 -39.79
N HIS A 57 -6.42 -6.21 -39.40
CA HIS A 57 -5.62 -5.54 -38.37
C HIS A 57 -5.69 -6.28 -37.02
N MET A 58 -6.88 -6.73 -36.60
CA MET A 58 -7.01 -7.54 -35.38
C MET A 58 -6.28 -8.89 -35.47
N GLN A 59 -6.34 -9.57 -36.62
CA GLN A 59 -5.62 -10.83 -36.81
C GLN A 59 -4.11 -10.63 -36.81
N LEU A 60 -3.59 -9.62 -37.50
CA LEU A 60 -2.17 -9.24 -37.50
C LEU A 60 -1.68 -8.85 -36.10
N ARG A 61 -2.49 -8.12 -35.34
CA ARG A 61 -2.22 -7.82 -33.93
C ARG A 61 -2.08 -9.09 -33.11
N ARG A 62 -3.04 -10.02 -33.19
CA ARG A 62 -2.97 -11.30 -32.48
C ARG A 62 -1.75 -12.12 -32.89
N LEU A 63 -1.40 -12.13 -34.18
CA LEU A 63 -0.24 -12.83 -34.71
C LEU A 63 1.08 -12.26 -34.20
N THR A 64 1.27 -10.94 -34.27
CA THR A 64 2.50 -10.27 -33.78
C THR A 64 2.65 -10.42 -32.26
N GLN A 65 1.55 -10.33 -31.50
CA GLN A 65 1.55 -10.56 -30.05
C GLN A 65 1.90 -12.02 -29.69
N ARG A 66 1.31 -13.00 -30.40
CA ARG A 66 1.67 -14.43 -30.25
C ARG A 66 3.12 -14.69 -30.60
N TYR A 67 3.61 -14.10 -31.69
CA TYR A 67 5.02 -14.20 -32.08
C TYR A 67 5.94 -13.66 -30.99
N LYS A 68 5.63 -12.49 -30.43
CA LYS A 68 6.37 -11.90 -29.29
C LYS A 68 6.43 -12.88 -28.11
N LEU A 69 5.30 -13.48 -27.71
CA LEU A 69 5.25 -14.44 -26.59
C LEU A 69 6.07 -15.72 -26.88
N MET A 70 5.99 -16.26 -28.10
CA MET A 70 6.78 -17.42 -28.52
C MET A 70 8.27 -17.11 -28.54
N HIS A 71 8.66 -15.96 -29.09
CA HIS A 71 10.06 -15.55 -29.20
C HIS A 71 10.68 -15.31 -27.82
N LYS A 72 9.89 -14.82 -26.85
CA LYS A 72 10.31 -14.65 -25.46
C LYS A 72 10.33 -15.94 -24.64
N GLY A 73 9.90 -17.08 -25.19
CA GLY A 73 9.92 -18.38 -24.50
C GLY A 73 8.87 -18.51 -23.41
N TYR A 74 7.75 -17.79 -23.53
CA TYR A 74 6.70 -17.67 -22.52
C TYR A 74 5.59 -18.71 -22.61
N VAL A 75 5.78 -19.67 -23.50
CA VAL A 75 4.83 -20.72 -23.86
C VAL A 75 5.50 -22.06 -23.61
N GLU A 76 4.77 -23.03 -23.07
CA GLU A 76 5.28 -24.40 -22.90
C GLU A 76 5.72 -24.99 -24.24
N ALA A 77 6.80 -25.76 -24.28
CA ALA A 77 7.41 -26.24 -25.54
C ALA A 77 6.42 -27.00 -26.46
N GLU A 78 5.45 -27.70 -25.87
CA GLU A 78 4.42 -28.43 -26.62
C GLU A 78 3.34 -27.52 -27.20
N GLU A 79 2.95 -26.49 -26.44
CA GLU A 79 2.03 -25.44 -26.88
C GLU A 79 2.72 -24.49 -27.89
N GLN A 80 4.03 -24.29 -27.77
CA GLN A 80 4.84 -23.56 -28.74
C GLN A 80 4.90 -24.29 -30.09
N ARG A 81 5.05 -25.63 -30.11
CA ARG A 81 4.98 -26.41 -31.37
C ARG A 81 3.60 -26.32 -32.02
N ARG A 82 2.52 -26.32 -31.23
CA ARG A 82 1.15 -26.14 -31.75
C ARG A 82 0.94 -24.73 -32.27
N MET A 83 1.40 -23.71 -31.53
CA MET A 83 1.30 -22.32 -31.95
C MET A 83 2.16 -22.00 -33.17
N VAL A 84 3.34 -22.60 -33.32
CA VAL A 84 4.14 -22.47 -34.56
C VAL A 84 3.39 -23.02 -35.75
N LYS A 85 2.74 -24.19 -35.63
CA LYS A 85 1.92 -24.76 -36.73
C LYS A 85 0.68 -23.91 -37.04
N ASP A 86 -0.04 -23.45 -36.02
CA ASP A 86 -1.21 -22.57 -36.18
C ASP A 86 -0.80 -21.21 -36.79
N TYR A 87 0.35 -20.68 -36.36
CA TYR A 87 0.95 -19.46 -36.88
C TYR A 87 1.38 -19.59 -38.33
N GLU A 88 2.10 -20.66 -38.70
CA GLU A 88 2.49 -20.93 -40.09
C GLU A 88 1.27 -21.08 -40.99
N GLN A 89 0.20 -21.72 -40.51
CA GLN A 89 -1.05 -21.85 -41.24
C GLN A 89 -1.77 -20.50 -41.41
N GLN A 90 -1.85 -19.68 -40.36
CA GLN A 90 -2.45 -18.35 -40.42
C GLN A 90 -1.64 -17.39 -41.30
N LEU A 91 -0.31 -17.44 -41.21
CA LEU A 91 0.59 -16.66 -42.08
C LEU A 91 0.42 -17.09 -43.54
N LYS A 92 0.32 -18.39 -43.81
CA LYS A 92 0.08 -18.93 -45.15
C LYS A 92 -1.28 -18.46 -45.70
N ASN A 93 -2.34 -18.54 -44.90
CA ASN A 93 -3.67 -18.06 -45.29
C ASN A 93 -3.66 -16.54 -45.58
N LEU A 94 -3.00 -15.74 -44.72
CA LEU A 94 -2.86 -14.29 -44.95
C LEU A 94 -2.01 -13.97 -46.19
N THR A 95 -0.96 -14.75 -46.44
CA THR A 95 -0.11 -14.60 -47.63
C THR A 95 -0.89 -14.95 -48.89
N GLU A 96 -1.73 -15.99 -48.86
CA GLU A 96 -2.63 -16.36 -49.96
C GLU A 96 -3.71 -15.30 -50.20
N GLU A 97 -4.27 -14.69 -49.14
CA GLU A 97 -5.19 -13.55 -49.25
C GLU A 97 -4.52 -12.30 -49.83
N LEU A 98 -3.30 -11.98 -49.40
CA LEU A 98 -2.49 -10.87 -49.93
C LEU A 98 -2.08 -11.10 -51.39
N GLU A 99 -1.69 -12.33 -51.75
CA GLU A 99 -1.38 -12.74 -53.13
C GLU A 99 -2.61 -12.68 -54.03
N ASN A 100 -3.79 -13.06 -53.52
CA ASN A 100 -5.05 -12.89 -54.23
C ASN A 100 -5.41 -11.40 -54.40
N LEU A 101 -5.07 -10.54 -53.44
CA LEU A 101 -5.19 -9.08 -53.56
C LEU A 101 -4.21 -8.50 -54.61
N LYS A 102 -2.95 -8.97 -54.64
CA LYS A 102 -1.92 -8.58 -55.62
C LYS A 102 -2.26 -9.02 -57.04
N LYS A 103 -2.92 -10.16 -57.23
CA LYS A 103 -3.34 -10.66 -58.56
C LYS A 103 -4.29 -9.72 -59.31
N ASN A 104 -4.89 -8.74 -58.63
CA ASN A 104 -5.77 -7.73 -59.23
C ASN A 104 -5.07 -6.42 -59.61
N THR A 105 -3.73 -6.32 -59.55
CA THR A 105 -2.99 -5.11 -59.96
C THR A 105 -1.86 -5.41 -60.96
N ASN A 106 -2.11 -4.97 -62.20
CA ASN A 106 -1.30 -4.81 -63.42
C ASN A 106 -0.10 -5.73 -63.75
N ALA A 107 -0.13 -6.20 -65.00
CA ALA A 107 0.73 -7.21 -65.62
C ALA A 107 2.16 -6.76 -66.02
N GLU A 108 2.56 -5.52 -65.76
CA GLU A 108 3.85 -4.98 -66.24
C GLU A 108 5.05 -5.21 -65.29
N THR A 109 4.81 -5.71 -64.08
CA THR A 109 5.84 -5.88 -63.02
C THR A 109 6.35 -7.31 -62.88
N LYS A 110 6.20 -8.19 -63.88
CA LYS A 110 6.57 -9.61 -63.77
C LYS A 110 8.03 -9.94 -64.12
N ALA A 111 8.70 -9.13 -64.95
CA ALA A 111 10.05 -9.43 -65.43
C ALA A 111 11.17 -8.84 -64.55
N LYS A 112 10.95 -7.68 -63.91
CA LYS A 112 11.90 -7.07 -62.96
C LYS A 112 11.95 -7.78 -61.60
N VAL A 113 10.86 -8.44 -61.20
CA VAL A 113 10.73 -9.17 -59.93
C VAL A 113 11.62 -10.42 -59.90
N ILE A 114 11.67 -11.18 -61.00
CA ILE A 114 12.44 -12.44 -61.08
C ILE A 114 13.96 -12.21 -61.01
N GLN A 115 14.44 -11.07 -61.51
CA GLN A 115 15.86 -10.71 -61.47
C GLN A 115 16.28 -10.16 -60.10
N LEU A 116 15.39 -9.40 -59.45
CA LEU A 116 15.56 -8.97 -58.06
C LEU A 116 15.54 -10.17 -57.10
N GLU A 117 14.62 -11.12 -57.26
CA GLU A 117 14.49 -12.35 -56.44
C GLU A 117 15.77 -13.19 -56.40
N GLN A 118 16.56 -13.21 -57.48
CA GLN A 118 17.83 -13.94 -57.51
C GLN A 118 18.98 -13.21 -56.80
N GLU A 119 19.02 -11.88 -56.84
CA GLU A 119 19.99 -11.07 -56.08
C GLU A 119 19.62 -11.02 -54.59
N THR A 120 18.33 -10.95 -54.24
CA THR A 120 17.87 -11.07 -52.83
C THR A 120 18.19 -12.44 -52.27
N ALA A 121 17.99 -13.54 -53.00
CA ALA A 121 18.28 -14.89 -52.50
C ALA A 121 19.78 -15.09 -52.14
N LYS A 122 20.69 -14.39 -52.82
CA LYS A 122 22.13 -14.43 -52.53
C LYS A 122 22.49 -13.55 -51.33
N LEU A 123 21.94 -12.33 -51.27
CA LEU A 123 22.08 -11.41 -50.13
C LEU A 123 21.45 -11.97 -48.86
N GLU A 124 20.31 -12.66 -48.95
CA GLU A 124 19.63 -13.34 -47.84
C GLU A 124 20.48 -14.45 -47.24
N LYS A 125 21.28 -15.16 -48.05
CA LYS A 125 22.14 -16.25 -47.58
C LYS A 125 23.37 -15.74 -46.81
N GLU A 126 23.97 -14.66 -47.29
CA GLU A 126 25.08 -13.97 -46.60
C GLU A 126 24.58 -13.22 -45.35
N ALA A 127 23.43 -12.54 -45.44
CA ALA A 127 22.74 -11.91 -44.32
C ALA A 127 22.34 -12.94 -43.25
N SER A 128 21.80 -14.10 -43.64
CA SER A 128 21.46 -15.22 -42.73
C SER A 128 22.68 -15.71 -41.93
N THR A 129 23.84 -15.81 -42.59
CA THR A 129 25.09 -16.26 -41.94
C THR A 129 25.62 -15.20 -40.96
N LEU A 130 25.61 -13.93 -41.36
CA LEU A 130 25.97 -12.78 -40.50
C LEU A 130 25.01 -12.62 -39.33
N GLN A 131 23.71 -12.78 -39.57
CA GLN A 131 22.65 -12.71 -38.56
C GLN A 131 22.77 -13.85 -37.55
N THR A 132 23.20 -15.05 -37.97
CA THR A 132 23.49 -16.17 -37.07
C THR A 132 24.68 -15.87 -36.17
N LYS A 133 25.78 -15.32 -36.72
CA LYS A 133 26.94 -14.91 -35.93
C LYS A 133 26.61 -13.77 -34.97
N LEU A 134 25.82 -12.79 -35.42
CA LEU A 134 25.36 -11.68 -34.60
C LEU A 134 24.47 -12.17 -33.45
N LYS A 135 23.52 -13.09 -33.72
CA LYS A 135 22.68 -13.73 -32.69
C LYS A 135 23.54 -14.41 -31.61
N ALA A 136 24.61 -15.11 -31.98
CA ALA A 136 25.50 -15.75 -31.02
C ALA A 136 26.27 -14.74 -30.14
N VAL A 137 26.74 -13.63 -30.71
CA VAL A 137 27.41 -12.56 -29.97
C VAL A 137 26.43 -11.84 -29.03
N VAL A 138 25.22 -11.54 -29.50
CA VAL A 138 24.15 -10.92 -28.70
C VAL A 138 23.78 -11.83 -27.52
N LEU A 139 23.58 -13.13 -27.74
CA LEU A 139 23.30 -14.10 -26.67
C LEU A 139 24.40 -14.11 -25.61
N LYS A 140 25.68 -14.13 -26.01
CA LYS A 140 26.81 -14.10 -25.07
C LYS A 140 26.88 -12.80 -24.29
N HIS A 141 26.58 -11.67 -24.95
CA HIS A 141 26.54 -10.36 -24.31
C HIS A 141 25.41 -10.26 -23.29
N ASP A 142 24.21 -10.74 -23.62
CA ASP A 142 23.07 -10.73 -22.68
C ASP A 142 23.28 -11.69 -21.50
N MET A 143 23.97 -12.81 -21.71
CA MET A 143 24.41 -13.69 -20.63
C MET A 143 25.36 -12.98 -19.66
N ILE A 144 26.31 -12.17 -20.17
CA ILE A 144 27.21 -11.39 -19.32
C ILE A 144 26.42 -10.35 -18.50
N LYS A 145 25.43 -9.69 -19.11
CA LYS A 145 24.55 -8.76 -18.37
C LYS A 145 23.77 -9.45 -17.27
N LYS A 146 23.23 -10.66 -17.53
CA LYS A 146 22.58 -11.50 -16.52
C LYS A 146 23.51 -11.76 -15.33
N GLU A 147 24.74 -12.23 -15.60
CA GLU A 147 25.72 -12.52 -14.54
C GLU A 147 26.10 -11.28 -13.72
N LEU A 148 26.22 -10.13 -14.38
CA LEU A 148 26.48 -8.85 -13.73
C LEU A 148 25.31 -8.43 -12.82
N CYS A 149 24.07 -8.55 -13.30
CA CYS A 149 22.86 -8.31 -12.48
C CYS A 149 22.82 -9.22 -11.25
N LEU A 150 23.08 -10.52 -11.41
CA LEU A 150 23.12 -11.47 -10.30
C LEU A 150 24.20 -11.09 -9.28
N THR A 151 25.37 -10.65 -9.75
CA THR A 151 26.46 -10.22 -8.88
C THR A 151 26.07 -9.01 -8.05
N PHE A 152 25.40 -8.01 -8.65
CA PHE A 152 24.88 -6.85 -7.93
C PHE A 152 23.79 -7.22 -6.92
N LEU A 153 22.87 -8.11 -7.27
CA LEU A 153 21.85 -8.61 -6.34
C LEU A 153 22.48 -9.35 -5.14
N LYS A 154 23.43 -10.25 -5.40
CA LYS A 154 24.13 -11.03 -4.35
C LYS A 154 25.00 -10.15 -3.44
N SER A 155 25.51 -9.04 -3.94
CA SER A 155 26.28 -8.04 -3.17
C SER A 155 25.43 -6.92 -2.56
N ASN A 156 24.09 -7.05 -2.61
CA ASN A 156 23.12 -6.08 -2.07
C ASN A 156 23.23 -4.66 -2.68
N GLN A 157 23.69 -4.56 -3.93
CA GLN A 157 23.76 -3.31 -4.68
C GLN A 157 22.49 -3.12 -5.54
N MET A 158 21.35 -2.88 -4.87
CA MET A 158 20.03 -2.88 -5.52
C MET A 158 19.90 -1.83 -6.63
N ASP A 159 20.42 -0.61 -6.44
CA ASP A 159 20.33 0.45 -7.44
C ASP A 159 21.08 0.08 -8.73
N ASN A 160 22.29 -0.49 -8.59
CA ASN A 160 23.07 -0.98 -9.73
C ASN A 160 22.36 -2.15 -10.43
N ALA A 161 21.76 -3.06 -9.66
CA ALA A 161 21.00 -4.17 -10.22
C ALA A 161 19.77 -3.67 -11.02
N LYS A 162 19.02 -2.71 -10.47
CA LYS A 162 17.86 -2.10 -11.13
C LYS A 162 18.22 -1.33 -12.40
N GLU A 163 19.40 -0.73 -12.45
CA GLU A 163 19.84 -0.06 -13.68
C GLU A 163 20.19 -1.09 -14.75
N ARG A 164 20.91 -2.16 -14.38
CA ARG A 164 21.35 -3.18 -15.33
C ARG A 164 20.24 -4.09 -15.85
N VAL A 165 19.20 -4.36 -15.07
CA VAL A 165 18.10 -5.22 -15.54
C VAL A 165 17.35 -4.63 -16.73
N LYS A 166 17.36 -3.30 -16.89
CA LYS A 166 16.77 -2.61 -18.05
C LYS A 166 17.44 -2.99 -19.37
N GLU A 167 18.68 -3.47 -19.32
CA GLU A 167 19.49 -3.83 -20.47
C GLU A 167 19.47 -5.35 -20.77
N VAL A 168 18.89 -6.17 -19.88
CA VAL A 168 18.88 -7.63 -20.01
C VAL A 168 17.81 -8.07 -21.01
N GLY A 169 18.19 -8.88 -22.00
CA GLY A 169 17.25 -9.44 -22.96
C GLY A 169 16.23 -10.40 -22.30
N SER A 170 14.97 -10.35 -22.75
CA SER A 170 13.84 -11.12 -22.21
C SER A 170 14.14 -12.63 -22.06
N THR A 171 14.93 -13.22 -22.97
CA THR A 171 15.31 -14.64 -22.96
C THR A 171 16.02 -15.06 -21.66
N PHE A 172 16.87 -14.20 -21.11
CA PHE A 172 17.66 -14.50 -19.90
C PHE A 172 17.02 -13.97 -18.61
N LEU A 173 15.98 -13.14 -18.73
CA LEU A 173 15.34 -12.49 -17.60
C LEU A 173 14.69 -13.50 -16.64
N LEU A 174 14.00 -14.52 -17.16
CA LEU A 174 13.36 -15.52 -16.30
C LEU A 174 14.38 -16.39 -15.55
N GLU A 175 15.49 -16.75 -16.21
CA GLU A 175 16.58 -17.47 -15.55
C GLU A 175 17.24 -16.62 -14.44
N LEU A 176 17.47 -15.34 -14.73
CA LEU A 176 17.97 -14.36 -13.75
C LEU A 176 17.09 -14.32 -12.50
N ILE A 177 15.77 -14.30 -12.68
CA ILE A 177 14.81 -14.27 -11.57
C ILE A 177 14.80 -15.60 -10.82
N ASP A 178 14.79 -16.74 -11.52
CA ASP A 178 14.85 -18.06 -10.88
C ASP A 178 16.12 -18.22 -10.03
N GLU A 179 17.26 -17.74 -10.51
CA GLU A 179 18.53 -17.76 -9.77
C GLU A 179 18.53 -16.79 -8.59
N ALA A 180 17.96 -15.59 -8.74
CA ALA A 180 17.79 -14.65 -7.65
C ALA A 180 16.91 -15.24 -6.53
N LEU A 181 15.80 -15.88 -6.89
CA LEU A 181 14.87 -16.52 -5.95
C LEU A 181 15.51 -17.70 -5.19
N LYS A 182 16.33 -18.52 -5.85
CA LYS A 182 17.09 -19.61 -5.20
C LYS A 182 18.05 -19.10 -4.13
N GLY A 183 18.57 -17.88 -4.27
CA GLY A 183 19.43 -17.24 -3.28
C GLY A 183 18.68 -16.59 -2.11
N CYS A 184 17.36 -16.44 -2.19
CA CYS A 184 16.56 -15.80 -1.15
C CYS A 184 16.18 -16.80 -0.06
N ASN A 185 16.73 -16.63 1.14
CA ASN A 185 16.35 -17.37 2.36
C ASN A 185 14.96 -16.92 2.87
N ARG A 186 13.91 -17.13 2.05
CA ARG A 186 12.48 -16.82 2.31
C ARG A 186 12.03 -15.36 2.15
N ASN A 187 12.92 -14.38 2.19
CA ASN A 187 12.56 -12.98 1.91
C ASN A 187 12.64 -12.68 0.41
N VAL A 188 11.49 -12.57 -0.26
CA VAL A 188 11.40 -12.27 -1.70
C VAL A 188 11.29 -10.78 -2.02
N LEU A 189 11.17 -9.90 -1.00
CA LEU A 189 11.01 -8.45 -1.21
C LEU A 189 12.11 -7.84 -2.10
N PRO A 190 13.41 -8.16 -1.92
CA PRO A 190 14.46 -7.63 -2.80
C PRO A 190 14.24 -8.01 -4.26
N VAL A 191 13.74 -9.22 -4.54
CA VAL A 191 13.47 -9.69 -5.91
C VAL A 191 12.24 -9.01 -6.49
N ILE A 192 11.18 -8.79 -5.69
CA ILE A 192 9.99 -8.04 -6.11
C ILE A 192 10.38 -6.60 -6.48
N ASP A 193 11.16 -5.93 -5.63
CA ASP A 193 11.63 -4.57 -5.84
C ASP A 193 12.53 -4.47 -7.07
N PHE A 194 13.46 -5.42 -7.24
CA PHE A 194 14.28 -5.55 -8.44
C PHE A 194 13.44 -5.66 -9.72
N CYS A 195 12.42 -6.51 -9.74
CA CYS A 195 11.57 -6.72 -10.91
C CYS A 195 10.76 -5.47 -11.30
N SER A 196 10.53 -4.53 -10.37
CA SER A 196 9.82 -3.28 -10.67
C SER A 196 10.55 -2.41 -11.71
N ALA A 197 11.86 -2.59 -11.87
CA ALA A 197 12.69 -1.84 -12.83
C ALA A 197 12.67 -2.42 -14.26
N ILE A 198 12.06 -3.59 -14.48
CA ILE A 198 11.95 -4.21 -15.81
C ILE A 198 11.06 -3.33 -16.70
N PRO A 199 11.54 -2.77 -17.81
CA PRO A 199 10.78 -1.80 -18.60
C PRO A 199 9.64 -2.43 -19.41
N ASP A 200 9.88 -3.58 -20.04
CA ASP A 200 8.86 -4.30 -20.81
C ASP A 200 7.80 -4.90 -19.87
N LEU A 201 6.53 -4.58 -20.13
CA LEU A 201 5.43 -4.95 -19.25
C LEU A 201 5.10 -6.44 -19.32
N ASP A 202 5.25 -7.09 -20.48
CA ASP A 202 5.04 -8.54 -20.60
C ASP A 202 6.07 -9.30 -19.76
N ASP A 203 7.31 -8.85 -19.81
CA ASP A 203 8.45 -9.40 -19.07
C ASP A 203 8.28 -9.21 -17.57
N ARG A 204 7.83 -8.03 -17.15
CA ARG A 204 7.55 -7.73 -15.74
C ARG A 204 6.41 -8.59 -15.19
N VAL A 205 5.34 -8.83 -15.96
CA VAL A 205 4.27 -9.76 -15.56
C VAL A 205 4.84 -11.18 -15.42
N ALA A 206 5.63 -11.64 -16.40
CA ALA A 206 6.23 -12.97 -16.36
C ALA A 206 7.16 -13.14 -15.14
N ALA A 207 7.91 -12.09 -14.80
CA ALA A 207 8.74 -12.03 -13.61
C ALA A 207 7.92 -12.19 -12.32
N TYR A 208 6.86 -11.39 -12.15
CA TYR A 208 5.99 -11.51 -10.98
C TYR A 208 5.25 -12.85 -10.91
N GLN A 209 4.90 -13.44 -12.06
CA GLN A 209 4.33 -14.78 -12.13
C GLN A 209 5.33 -15.84 -11.63
N LYS A 210 6.62 -15.73 -11.96
CA LYS A 210 7.67 -16.62 -11.42
C LYS A 210 7.80 -16.51 -9.90
N ILE A 211 7.78 -15.28 -9.37
CA ILE A 211 7.79 -15.06 -7.91
C ILE A 211 6.54 -15.68 -7.28
N TYR A 212 5.35 -15.51 -7.88
CA TYR A 212 4.12 -16.14 -7.43
C TYR A 212 4.27 -17.67 -7.31
N THR A 213 4.73 -18.34 -8.37
CA THR A 213 4.92 -19.79 -8.39
C THR A 213 5.96 -20.25 -7.37
N PHE A 214 7.03 -19.47 -7.15
CA PHE A 214 8.03 -19.77 -6.13
C PHE A 214 7.46 -19.68 -4.71
N VAL A 215 6.71 -18.62 -4.40
CA VAL A 215 6.05 -18.46 -3.09
C VAL A 215 5.03 -19.58 -2.86
N GLU A 216 4.30 -19.98 -3.91
CA GLU A 216 3.35 -21.10 -3.89
C GLU A 216 4.03 -22.43 -3.61
N SER A 217 5.11 -22.74 -4.34
CA SER A 217 5.82 -24.02 -4.23
C SER A 217 6.55 -24.20 -2.89
N ASN A 218 6.95 -23.10 -2.23
CA ASN A 218 7.64 -23.13 -0.94
C ASN A 218 6.69 -23.05 0.27
N ASN A 219 5.38 -23.18 0.08
CA ASN A 219 4.35 -23.03 1.12
C ASN A 219 4.46 -21.70 1.92
N GLN A 220 5.02 -20.65 1.33
CA GLN A 220 5.12 -19.30 1.93
C GLN A 220 3.87 -18.46 1.70
N LEU A 221 2.76 -19.11 1.34
CA LEU A 221 1.51 -18.45 0.93
C LEU A 221 0.72 -17.80 2.08
N ASN A 222 1.18 -17.95 3.31
CA ASN A 222 0.62 -17.31 4.50
C ASN A 222 1.57 -16.28 5.12
N ASP A 223 2.58 -15.85 4.36
CA ASP A 223 3.64 -14.94 4.80
C ASP A 223 3.52 -13.56 4.12
N ASP A 224 4.24 -12.59 4.64
CA ASP A 224 4.22 -11.18 4.22
C ASP A 224 4.58 -11.00 2.73
N SER A 225 5.35 -11.96 2.20
CA SER A 225 5.71 -12.10 0.78
C SER A 225 4.50 -12.04 -0.18
N VAL A 226 3.37 -12.64 0.21
CA VAL A 226 2.13 -12.62 -0.60
C VAL A 226 1.56 -11.21 -0.70
N VAL A 227 1.53 -10.51 0.43
CA VAL A 227 0.99 -9.15 0.54
C VAL A 227 1.82 -8.18 -0.30
N LEU A 228 3.15 -8.31 -0.22
CA LEU A 228 4.11 -7.49 -0.96
C LEU A 228 4.05 -7.75 -2.47
N LEU A 229 3.90 -9.01 -2.89
CA LEU A 229 3.76 -9.36 -4.30
C LEU A 229 2.45 -8.83 -4.89
N GLU A 230 1.34 -8.97 -4.15
CA GLU A 230 0.06 -8.37 -4.57
C GLU A 230 0.20 -6.85 -4.71
N ALA A 231 0.83 -6.18 -3.76
CA ALA A 231 1.02 -4.73 -3.80
C ALA A 231 1.79 -4.29 -5.06
N ALA A 232 2.87 -5.00 -5.40
CA ALA A 232 3.65 -4.73 -6.61
C ALA A 232 2.84 -4.96 -7.90
N MET A 233 2.07 -6.04 -7.97
CA MET A 233 1.19 -6.33 -9.11
C MET A 233 0.04 -5.31 -9.23
N LEU A 234 -0.57 -4.89 -8.11
CA LEU A 234 -1.61 -3.85 -8.10
C LEU A 234 -1.05 -2.51 -8.57
N LYS A 235 0.13 -2.13 -8.09
CA LYS A 235 0.83 -0.91 -8.54
C LYS A 235 1.10 -0.95 -10.04
N MET A 236 1.58 -2.09 -10.56
CA MET A 236 1.76 -2.28 -11.99
C MET A 236 0.43 -2.13 -12.74
N ASN A 237 -0.62 -2.83 -12.31
CA ASN A 237 -1.93 -2.80 -12.95
C ASN A 237 -2.51 -1.38 -13.00
N ALA A 238 -2.36 -0.59 -11.93
CA ALA A 238 -2.82 0.79 -11.87
C ALA A 238 -2.08 1.74 -12.84
N THR A 239 -0.86 1.37 -13.27
CA THR A 239 -0.10 2.13 -14.29
C THR A 239 -0.46 1.78 -15.73
N LEU A 240 -1.23 0.70 -15.95
CA LEU A 240 -1.63 0.26 -17.29
C LEU A 240 -2.74 1.16 -17.85
N LYS A 241 -2.45 1.84 -18.95
CA LYS A 241 -3.43 2.56 -19.78
C LYS A 241 -3.96 1.65 -20.89
N SER A 242 -4.99 2.10 -21.61
CA SER A 242 -5.54 1.38 -22.77
C SER A 242 -4.51 1.19 -23.89
N ASN A 243 -3.57 2.12 -24.03
CA ASN A 243 -2.49 2.09 -25.01
C ASN A 243 -1.15 1.56 -24.46
N SER A 244 -1.13 0.94 -23.28
CA SER A 244 0.09 0.36 -22.74
C SER A 244 0.57 -0.83 -23.58
N GLU A 245 1.88 -0.92 -23.81
CA GLU A 245 2.54 -1.98 -24.58
C GLU A 245 2.61 -3.30 -23.81
N ILE A 246 1.45 -3.89 -23.52
CA ILE A 246 1.28 -5.18 -22.87
C ILE A 246 0.33 -6.03 -23.71
N THR A 247 0.64 -7.31 -23.87
CA THR A 247 -0.23 -8.27 -24.55
C THR A 247 -1.47 -8.58 -23.71
N GLU A 248 -2.57 -8.92 -24.40
CA GLU A 248 -3.84 -9.25 -23.73
C GLU A 248 -3.69 -10.50 -22.84
N ASP A 249 -2.93 -11.50 -23.29
CA ASP A 249 -2.62 -12.70 -22.52
C ASP A 249 -1.90 -12.35 -21.20
N ARG A 250 -0.92 -11.43 -21.23
CA ARG A 250 -0.22 -11.00 -20.03
C ARG A 250 -1.09 -10.15 -19.10
N ARG A 251 -1.97 -9.32 -19.65
CA ARG A 251 -2.98 -8.61 -18.86
C ARG A 251 -3.91 -9.59 -18.14
N ASN A 252 -4.36 -10.65 -18.82
CA ASN A 252 -5.19 -11.71 -18.22
C ASN A 252 -4.46 -12.49 -17.13
N VAL A 253 -3.19 -12.84 -17.36
CA VAL A 253 -2.35 -13.50 -16.33
C VAL A 253 -2.17 -12.60 -15.11
N LEU A 254 -1.85 -11.32 -15.30
CA LEU A 254 -1.71 -10.36 -14.20
C LEU A 254 -2.99 -10.28 -13.36
N ASN A 255 -4.14 -10.11 -14.00
CA ASN A 255 -5.43 -10.03 -13.32
C ASN A 255 -5.75 -11.32 -12.54
N LYS A 256 -5.48 -12.50 -13.13
CA LYS A 256 -5.69 -13.79 -12.46
C LYS A 256 -4.78 -13.94 -11.23
N CYS A 257 -3.50 -13.56 -11.34
CA CYS A 257 -2.57 -13.58 -10.22
C CYS A 257 -3.01 -12.65 -9.09
N ILE A 258 -3.42 -11.41 -9.41
CA ILE A 258 -3.95 -10.45 -8.44
C ILE A 258 -5.17 -11.03 -7.70
N GLN A 259 -6.13 -11.61 -8.43
CA GLN A 259 -7.32 -12.22 -7.81
C GLN A 259 -6.97 -13.35 -6.84
N ASN A 260 -6.00 -14.20 -7.20
CA ASN A 260 -5.56 -15.31 -6.35
C ASN A 260 -4.79 -14.83 -5.12
N LEU A 261 -3.87 -13.88 -5.31
CA LEU A 261 -3.11 -13.26 -4.23
C LEU A 261 -4.03 -12.53 -3.26
N SER A 262 -5.03 -11.81 -3.74
CA SER A 262 -5.97 -11.05 -2.90
C SER A 262 -6.68 -11.94 -1.88
N LYS A 263 -7.09 -13.15 -2.26
CA LYS A 263 -7.70 -14.11 -1.32
C LYS A 263 -6.74 -14.48 -0.19
N LYS A 264 -5.45 -14.65 -0.50
CA LYS A 264 -4.40 -15.03 0.46
C LYS A 264 -3.99 -13.85 1.34
N THR A 265 -3.79 -12.66 0.76
CA THR A 265 -3.55 -11.40 1.50
C THR A 265 -4.61 -11.18 2.57
N LYS A 266 -5.88 -11.38 2.23
CA LYS A 266 -6.98 -11.24 3.20
C LYS A 266 -6.82 -12.16 4.42
N ALA A 267 -6.38 -13.41 4.22
CA ALA A 267 -6.09 -14.35 5.29
C ALA A 267 -4.84 -13.98 6.11
N VAL A 268 -3.81 -13.42 5.45
CA VAL A 268 -2.62 -12.88 6.14
C VAL A 268 -3.01 -11.70 7.03
N PHE A 269 -3.82 -10.76 6.55
CA PHE A 269 -4.31 -9.65 7.36
C PHE A 269 -5.15 -10.09 8.57
N ASP A 270 -6.01 -11.09 8.41
CA ASP A 270 -6.76 -11.66 9.53
C ASP A 270 -5.82 -12.24 10.61
N THR A 271 -4.65 -12.73 10.21
CA THR A 271 -3.60 -13.25 11.10
C THR A 271 -2.81 -12.12 11.75
N TRP A 272 -2.34 -11.14 10.97
CA TRP A 272 -1.60 -9.97 11.45
C TRP A 272 -2.32 -9.26 12.58
N ILE A 273 -3.63 -9.01 12.44
CA ILE A 273 -4.44 -8.28 13.43
C ILE A 273 -4.37 -8.90 14.83
N ASN A 274 -4.22 -10.22 14.93
CA ASN A 274 -4.09 -10.90 16.22
C ASN A 274 -2.62 -10.97 16.71
N GLN A 275 -1.66 -10.76 15.81
CA GLN A 275 -0.22 -10.96 16.03
C GLN A 275 0.58 -9.66 16.20
N MET A 276 0.00 -8.48 15.96
CA MET A 276 0.68 -7.17 16.10
C MET A 276 1.18 -6.82 17.52
N LYS A 277 0.95 -7.70 18.51
CA LYS A 277 1.26 -7.48 19.93
C LYS A 277 2.74 -7.70 20.28
N THR A 278 3.49 -8.49 19.51
CA THR A 278 4.89 -8.85 19.79
C THR A 278 5.87 -8.00 18.98
N SER A 279 7.07 -7.73 19.53
CA SER A 279 8.09 -6.87 18.91
C SER A 279 8.55 -7.39 17.54
N ASP A 280 8.74 -8.70 17.42
CA ASP A 280 9.33 -9.30 16.21
C ASP A 280 8.35 -9.19 15.03
N ASN A 281 7.07 -9.39 15.28
CA ASN A 281 6.02 -9.21 14.27
C ASN A 281 5.83 -7.73 13.88
N GLN A 282 6.04 -6.80 14.81
CA GLN A 282 5.87 -5.37 14.54
C GLN A 282 6.85 -4.87 13.47
N GLN A 283 8.09 -5.35 13.47
CA GLN A 283 9.07 -4.92 12.47
C GLN A 283 8.71 -5.41 11.06
N THR A 284 8.34 -6.69 10.93
CA THR A 284 7.97 -7.28 9.63
C THR A 284 6.69 -6.67 9.08
N ILE A 285 5.65 -6.55 9.91
CA ILE A 285 4.38 -5.93 9.52
C ILE A 285 4.60 -4.46 9.14
N LYS A 286 5.39 -3.69 9.90
CA LYS A 286 5.72 -2.29 9.56
C LYS A 286 6.40 -2.21 8.19
N ALA A 287 7.38 -3.06 7.93
CA ALA A 287 8.06 -3.09 6.64
C ALA A 287 7.07 -3.34 5.50
N ALA A 288 6.10 -4.25 5.70
CA ALA A 288 5.06 -4.49 4.70
C ALA A 288 4.07 -3.32 4.55
N LEU A 289 3.68 -2.64 5.64
CA LEU A 289 2.83 -1.45 5.60
C LEU A 289 3.39 -0.33 4.70
N ASP A 290 4.72 -0.18 4.68
CA ASP A 290 5.38 0.82 3.83
C ASP A 290 5.20 0.57 2.32
N HIS A 291 4.77 -0.63 1.92
CA HIS A 291 4.61 -1.03 0.52
C HIS A 291 3.17 -1.30 0.10
N LEU A 292 2.21 -1.39 1.03
CA LEU A 292 0.82 -1.72 0.70
C LEU A 292 0.21 -0.73 -0.30
N PHE A 293 -0.60 -1.26 -1.21
CA PHE A 293 -1.39 -0.44 -2.12
C PHE A 293 -2.68 0.07 -1.47
N LEU A 294 -3.35 1.03 -2.12
CA LEU A 294 -4.53 1.72 -1.60
C LEU A 294 -5.61 0.75 -1.08
N ASP A 295 -6.04 -0.20 -1.90
CA ASP A 295 -7.13 -1.12 -1.56
C ASP A 295 -6.75 -2.09 -0.44
N GLN A 296 -5.48 -2.51 -0.38
CA GLN A 296 -4.97 -3.35 0.69
C GLN A 296 -4.97 -2.60 2.02
N MET A 297 -4.51 -1.35 2.02
CA MET A 297 -4.48 -0.52 3.22
C MET A 297 -5.90 -0.19 3.71
N LYS A 298 -6.81 0.12 2.78
CA LYS A 298 -8.24 0.30 3.08
C LYS A 298 -8.82 -0.95 3.76
N TYR A 299 -8.67 -2.13 3.15
CA TYR A 299 -9.19 -3.37 3.70
C TYR A 299 -8.59 -3.72 5.07
N LEU A 300 -7.30 -3.48 5.27
CA LEU A 300 -6.67 -3.65 6.59
C LEU A 300 -7.33 -2.72 7.63
N GLY A 301 -7.59 -1.46 7.27
CA GLY A 301 -8.33 -0.51 8.10
C GLY A 301 -9.74 -0.98 8.45
N GLU A 302 -10.50 -1.49 7.47
CA GLU A 302 -11.83 -2.09 7.67
C GLU A 302 -11.77 -3.27 8.65
N LYS A 303 -10.76 -4.12 8.55
CA LYS A 303 -10.62 -5.27 9.45
C LYS A 303 -10.23 -4.88 10.87
N VAL A 304 -9.34 -3.90 11.02
CA VAL A 304 -8.98 -3.34 12.32
C VAL A 304 -10.20 -2.68 12.97
N SER A 305 -11.03 -1.96 12.20
CA SER A 305 -12.24 -1.32 12.72
C SER A 305 -13.28 -2.35 13.19
N GLN A 306 -13.48 -3.43 12.45
CA GLN A 306 -14.44 -4.50 12.78
C GLN A 306 -14.10 -5.26 14.07
N LYS A 307 -12.81 -5.41 14.40
CA LYS A 307 -12.43 -6.05 15.67
C LYS A 307 -12.88 -5.24 16.88
N GLY A 308 -12.82 -3.91 16.79
CA GLY A 308 -13.23 -2.98 17.86
C GLY A 308 -12.44 -3.06 19.17
N ASP A 309 -11.55 -4.06 19.33
CA ASP A 309 -10.71 -4.21 20.52
C ASP A 309 -9.65 -3.10 20.58
N TYR A 310 -9.61 -2.43 21.72
CA TYR A 310 -8.73 -1.31 22.01
C TYR A 310 -7.26 -1.61 21.67
N TYR A 311 -6.74 -2.77 22.07
CA TYR A 311 -5.32 -3.09 21.90
C TYR A 311 -4.98 -3.38 20.44
N ASN A 312 -5.85 -4.05 19.69
CA ASN A 312 -5.60 -4.33 18.27
C ASN A 312 -5.57 -3.04 17.44
N VAL A 313 -6.53 -2.13 17.67
CA VAL A 313 -6.56 -0.81 17.03
C VAL A 313 -5.27 -0.04 17.36
N HIS A 314 -4.87 -0.03 18.63
CA HIS A 314 -3.71 0.73 19.07
C HIS A 314 -2.38 0.15 18.55
N ASN A 315 -2.23 -1.18 18.47
CA ASN A 315 -1.06 -1.80 17.86
C ASN A 315 -0.97 -1.49 16.36
N PHE A 316 -2.09 -1.46 15.63
CA PHE A 316 -2.11 -1.03 14.24
C PHE A 316 -1.67 0.44 14.10
N LEU A 317 -2.24 1.35 14.89
CA LEU A 317 -1.89 2.77 14.84
C LEU A 317 -0.40 3.01 15.13
N LYS A 318 0.19 2.26 16.07
CA LYS A 318 1.62 2.30 16.35
C LYS A 318 2.48 2.06 15.11
N LEU A 319 2.07 1.16 14.22
CA LEU A 319 2.80 0.84 13.00
C LEU A 319 2.46 1.82 11.87
N ALA A 320 1.18 2.20 11.74
CA ALA A 320 0.71 3.10 10.69
C ALA A 320 1.28 4.53 10.81
N VAL A 321 1.36 5.09 12.02
CA VAL A 321 1.84 6.47 12.27
C VAL A 321 3.33 6.63 11.90
N VAL A 322 4.12 5.57 12.03
CA VAL A 322 5.54 5.56 11.65
C VAL A 322 5.79 5.05 10.22
N SER A 323 4.73 4.68 9.50
CA SER A 323 4.82 4.33 8.10
C SER A 323 4.88 5.60 7.24
N ASN A 324 5.76 5.56 6.23
CA ASN A 324 5.93 6.64 5.26
C ASN A 324 4.96 6.53 4.08
N ASN A 325 4.08 5.53 4.08
CA ASN A 325 3.15 5.27 2.99
C ASN A 325 1.89 6.13 3.14
N TYR A 326 1.65 7.05 2.19
CA TYR A 326 0.45 7.91 2.18
C TYR A 326 -0.86 7.13 2.07
N TYR A 327 -0.84 5.89 1.57
CA TYR A 327 -2.04 5.04 1.54
C TYR A 327 -2.60 4.73 2.93
N LYS A 328 -1.84 4.94 4.02
CA LYS A 328 -2.35 4.83 5.40
C LYS A 328 -3.58 5.71 5.66
N LEU A 329 -3.75 6.79 4.90
CA LEU A 329 -4.94 7.65 4.95
C LEU A 329 -6.23 6.89 4.59
N ALA A 330 -6.17 5.86 3.74
CA ALA A 330 -7.31 5.01 3.45
C ALA A 330 -7.73 4.17 4.67
N ALA A 331 -6.77 3.63 5.42
CA ALA A 331 -7.07 2.94 6.67
C ALA A 331 -7.64 3.90 7.73
N TYR A 332 -7.10 5.11 7.82
CA TYR A 332 -7.59 6.15 8.72
C TYR A 332 -9.02 6.56 8.40
N GLN A 333 -9.35 6.69 7.11
CA GLN A 333 -10.71 6.96 6.67
C GLN A 333 -11.68 5.87 7.15
N GLU A 334 -11.31 4.59 7.02
CA GLU A 334 -12.16 3.47 7.46
C GLU A 334 -12.34 3.44 8.97
N LEU A 335 -11.29 3.67 9.76
CA LEU A 335 -11.40 3.78 11.22
C LEU A 335 -12.28 4.96 11.64
N THR A 336 -12.21 6.07 10.91
CA THR A 336 -12.98 7.29 11.19
C THR A 336 -14.46 7.11 10.82
N LYS A 337 -14.76 6.58 9.63
CA LYS A 337 -16.11 6.24 9.16
C LYS A 337 -16.82 5.25 10.10
N ASN A 338 -16.10 4.23 10.57
CA ASN A 338 -16.61 3.25 11.52
C ASN A 338 -16.62 3.74 12.98
N ARG A 339 -16.31 5.02 13.22
CA ARG A 339 -16.35 5.68 14.54
C ARG A 339 -15.53 4.93 15.60
N VAL A 340 -14.34 4.46 15.26
CA VAL A 340 -13.42 3.83 16.22
C VAL A 340 -12.83 4.91 17.13
N LEU A 341 -13.54 5.23 18.22
CA LEU A 341 -13.30 6.42 19.06
C LEU A 341 -11.87 6.53 19.60
N SER A 342 -11.25 5.39 19.94
CA SER A 342 -9.89 5.32 20.47
C SER A 342 -8.79 5.66 19.45
N ALA A 343 -9.12 5.71 18.15
CA ALA A 343 -8.18 6.01 17.08
C ALA A 343 -8.19 7.48 16.64
N LEU A 344 -9.32 8.17 16.80
CA LEU A 344 -9.60 9.43 16.11
C LEU A 344 -8.60 10.55 16.40
N ALA A 345 -8.21 10.71 17.67
CA ALA A 345 -7.25 11.74 18.05
C ALA A 345 -5.86 11.47 17.44
N VAL A 346 -5.38 10.24 17.50
CA VAL A 346 -4.08 9.83 16.93
C VAL A 346 -4.07 10.07 15.42
N ILE A 347 -5.16 9.69 14.73
CA ILE A 347 -5.35 9.94 13.30
C ILE A 347 -5.27 11.43 12.99
N MET A 348 -6.02 12.28 13.71
CA MET A 348 -6.01 13.73 13.51
C MET A 348 -4.60 14.32 13.67
N PHE A 349 -3.88 13.95 14.75
CA PHE A 349 -2.54 14.46 15.01
C PHE A 349 -1.49 13.96 14.00
N ASP A 350 -1.58 12.72 13.52
CA ASP A 350 -0.69 12.23 12.46
C ASP A 350 -1.00 12.94 11.14
N MET A 351 -2.28 13.10 10.78
CA MET A 351 -2.70 13.82 9.59
C MET A 351 -2.27 15.30 9.61
N ASP A 352 -2.27 15.97 10.75
CA ASP A 352 -1.77 17.36 10.86
C ASP A 352 -0.28 17.49 10.57
N ARG A 353 0.49 16.43 10.81
CA ARG A 353 1.92 16.41 10.49
C ARG A 353 2.19 16.15 9.03
N ILE A 354 1.34 15.36 8.38
CA ILE A 354 1.37 15.16 6.95
C ILE A 354 0.85 16.46 6.32
N LYS A 355 1.74 17.39 5.98
CA LYS A 355 1.26 18.71 5.57
C LYS A 355 0.44 18.56 4.29
N ARG A 356 -0.73 19.20 4.26
CA ARG A 356 -1.59 19.20 3.06
C ARG A 356 -0.82 19.65 1.81
N CYS A 357 0.07 20.64 1.94
CA CYS A 357 0.93 21.08 0.85
C CYS A 357 1.93 20.01 0.38
N GLU A 358 2.42 19.13 1.27
CA GLU A 358 3.27 18.00 0.87
C GLU A 358 2.47 16.98 0.05
N ILE A 359 1.22 16.70 0.44
CA ILE A 359 0.32 15.79 -0.31
C ILE A 359 -0.04 16.38 -1.69
N GLU A 360 -0.32 17.68 -1.77
CA GLU A 360 -0.76 18.34 -3.01
C GLU A 360 0.39 18.64 -3.99
N GLN A 361 1.62 18.82 -3.49
CA GLN A 361 2.79 19.18 -4.32
C GLN A 361 3.64 17.97 -4.71
N ASP A 362 3.57 16.86 -3.98
CA ASP A 362 4.32 15.65 -4.28
C ASP A 362 3.69 14.92 -5.48
N GLN A 363 4.37 14.96 -6.62
CA GLN A 363 3.96 14.29 -7.86
C GLN A 363 3.87 12.76 -7.72
N HIS A 364 4.46 12.19 -6.67
CA HIS A 364 4.38 10.76 -6.37
C HIS A 364 3.12 10.40 -5.56
N VAL A 365 2.36 11.38 -5.07
CA VAL A 365 1.10 11.16 -4.37
C VAL A 365 -0.01 10.84 -5.38
N PRO A 366 -0.67 9.68 -5.25
CA PRO A 366 -1.79 9.31 -6.11
C PRO A 366 -2.97 10.28 -5.96
N GLY A 367 -3.61 10.63 -7.08
CA GLY A 367 -4.63 11.69 -7.14
C GLY A 367 -5.86 11.52 -6.22
N GLY A 368 -6.18 10.30 -5.76
CA GLY A 368 -7.27 10.06 -4.80
C GLY A 368 -6.93 10.40 -3.35
N ILE A 369 -5.64 10.54 -3.00
CA ILE A 369 -5.19 10.73 -1.62
C ILE A 369 -5.58 12.10 -1.02
N PRO A 370 -5.44 13.24 -1.74
CA PRO A 370 -5.92 14.52 -1.24
C PRO A 370 -7.41 14.52 -0.89
N GLN A 371 -8.23 13.84 -1.68
CA GLN A 371 -9.66 13.69 -1.41
C GLN A 371 -9.90 12.89 -0.13
N ILE A 372 -9.25 11.73 0.01
CA ILE A 372 -9.35 10.89 1.22
C ILE A 372 -8.92 11.68 2.46
N PHE A 373 -7.88 12.51 2.36
CA PHE A 373 -7.42 13.36 3.46
C PHE A 373 -8.53 14.34 3.90
N ASN A 374 -9.11 15.10 2.97
CA ASN A 374 -10.14 16.09 3.28
C ASN A 374 -11.40 15.43 3.85
N GLU A 375 -11.89 14.36 3.20
CA GLU A 375 -13.06 13.60 3.68
C GLU A 375 -12.82 13.05 5.09
N THR A 376 -11.62 12.53 5.37
CA THR A 376 -11.31 11.99 6.71
C THR A 376 -11.36 13.08 7.78
N ILE A 377 -10.83 14.28 7.50
CA ILE A 377 -10.93 15.42 8.41
C ILE A 377 -12.38 15.85 8.63
N GLU A 378 -13.19 15.92 7.56
CA GLU A 378 -14.59 16.37 7.65
C GLU A 378 -15.44 15.45 8.53
N ILE A 379 -15.18 14.14 8.48
CA ILE A 379 -15.90 13.13 9.25
C ILE A 379 -15.50 13.15 10.73
N LEU A 380 -14.36 13.73 11.13
CA LEU A 380 -13.98 13.80 12.54
C LEU A 380 -15.02 14.53 13.42
N PRO A 381 -15.13 14.19 14.72
CA PRO A 381 -15.93 14.94 15.68
C PRO A 381 -15.53 16.42 15.75
N ASP A 382 -16.50 17.31 15.98
CA ASP A 382 -16.26 18.76 16.02
C ASP A 382 -15.25 19.16 17.10
N SER A 383 -15.24 18.47 18.24
CA SER A 383 -14.27 18.61 19.32
C SER A 383 -12.84 18.43 18.86
N LEU A 384 -12.56 17.44 18.01
CA LEU A 384 -11.24 17.24 17.40
C LEU A 384 -10.96 18.30 16.33
N LYS A 385 -11.92 18.58 15.45
CA LYS A 385 -11.77 19.59 14.39
C LYS A 385 -11.44 20.98 14.95
N ARG A 386 -12.06 21.38 16.06
CA ARG A 386 -11.81 22.68 16.73
C ARG A 386 -10.39 22.75 17.29
N ILE A 387 -9.96 21.74 18.04
CA ILE A 387 -8.64 21.76 18.71
C ILE A 387 -7.47 21.63 17.74
N ARG A 388 -7.70 21.10 16.54
CA ARG A 388 -6.71 20.96 15.46
C ARG A 388 -5.91 22.25 15.23
N SER A 389 -6.61 23.38 15.15
CA SER A 389 -6.01 24.70 14.87
C SER A 389 -5.23 25.31 16.04
N CYS A 390 -5.41 24.80 17.25
CA CYS A 390 -4.94 25.40 18.49
C CYS A 390 -4.33 24.38 19.46
N ASN A 391 -3.87 23.24 18.96
CA ASN A 391 -3.32 22.15 19.78
C ASN A 391 -2.11 22.58 20.63
N SER A 392 -1.43 23.67 20.25
CA SER A 392 -0.35 24.31 21.01
C SER A 392 -0.83 25.07 22.25
N SER A 393 -2.14 25.25 22.39
CA SER A 393 -2.77 26.21 23.28
C SER A 393 -4.23 25.86 23.55
N VAL A 394 -4.47 24.96 24.51
CA VAL A 394 -5.81 24.50 24.87
C VAL A 394 -6.10 24.64 26.37
N TYR A 395 -7.38 24.77 26.69
CA TYR A 395 -7.96 24.63 28.02
C TYR A 395 -8.73 23.30 28.11
N ILE A 396 -8.70 22.68 29.30
CA ILE A 396 -9.36 21.39 29.54
C ILE A 396 -10.40 21.57 30.65
N ARG A 397 -11.68 21.44 30.31
CA ARG A 397 -12.81 21.60 31.24
C ARG A 397 -13.58 20.31 31.41
N ASN A 398 -14.04 20.04 32.63
CA ASN A 398 -14.95 18.92 32.86
C ASN A 398 -16.34 19.26 32.33
N SER A 399 -16.91 18.43 31.46
CA SER A 399 -18.17 18.75 30.78
C SER A 399 -19.37 18.81 31.73
N LYS A 400 -19.33 18.10 32.87
CA LYS A 400 -20.43 18.09 33.86
C LYS A 400 -20.29 19.21 34.89
N LYS A 401 -19.10 19.37 35.47
CA LYS A 401 -18.84 20.36 36.53
C LYS A 401 -18.56 21.76 35.99
N GLN A 402 -18.22 21.88 34.72
CA GLN A 402 -17.82 23.15 34.07
C GLN A 402 -16.56 23.78 34.69
N GLU A 403 -15.76 22.99 35.42
CA GLU A 403 -14.52 23.41 36.03
C GLU A 403 -13.33 23.06 35.14
N CYS A 404 -12.32 23.94 35.10
CA CYS A 404 -11.10 23.74 34.34
C CYS A 404 -10.01 23.05 35.17
N VAL A 405 -9.18 22.25 34.51
CA VAL A 405 -7.94 21.68 35.06
C VAL A 405 -6.94 22.80 35.36
N VAL A 406 -6.43 22.81 36.59
CA VAL A 406 -5.40 23.74 37.06
C VAL A 406 -4.21 22.94 37.60
N VAL A 407 -3.05 23.06 36.95
CA VAL A 407 -1.78 22.57 37.49
C VAL A 407 -1.27 23.57 38.51
N THR A 408 -0.94 23.08 39.71
CA THR A 408 -0.40 23.90 40.80
C THR A 408 1.08 23.61 41.00
N ASN A 409 1.80 24.58 41.58
CA ASN A 409 3.18 24.38 42.03
C ASN A 409 3.28 23.72 43.42
N ILE A 410 2.13 23.35 44.02
CA ILE A 410 2.08 22.69 45.32
C ILE A 410 2.55 21.25 45.15
N LYS A 411 3.57 20.87 45.93
CA LYS A 411 4.09 19.50 45.98
C LYS A 411 3.45 18.73 47.13
N GLY A 412 3.05 17.49 46.87
CA GLY A 412 2.55 16.56 47.87
C GLY A 412 3.42 15.31 47.94
N VAL A 413 3.78 14.90 49.16
CA VAL A 413 4.42 13.60 49.42
C VAL A 413 3.35 12.51 49.33
N VAL A 414 3.64 11.46 48.58
CA VAL A 414 2.70 10.39 48.29
C VAL A 414 3.17 9.12 48.95
N HIS A 415 2.25 8.43 49.60
CA HIS A 415 2.50 7.20 50.34
C HIS A 415 1.76 6.02 49.72
N HIS A 416 2.29 4.81 49.90
CA HIS A 416 1.61 3.57 49.50
C HIS A 416 0.29 3.44 50.27
N PRO A 417 -0.83 3.02 49.64
CA PRO A 417 -2.17 3.14 50.22
C PRO A 417 -2.34 2.14 51.37
N THR A 418 -1.76 0.96 51.21
CA THR A 418 -1.77 -0.12 52.19
C THR A 418 -0.66 0.04 53.24
N PHE A 419 0.46 0.66 52.86
CA PHE A 419 1.67 0.71 53.70
C PHE A 419 2.11 2.16 53.83
N LYS A 420 1.45 2.92 54.72
CA LYS A 420 1.66 4.38 54.85
C LYS A 420 3.12 4.79 55.08
N ASN A 421 3.95 3.90 55.63
CA ASN A 421 5.38 4.14 55.86
C ASN A 421 6.22 4.13 54.56
N ILE A 422 5.66 3.63 53.46
CA ILE A 422 6.33 3.54 52.15
C ILE A 422 6.05 4.83 51.37
N VAL A 423 7.01 5.75 51.33
CA VAL A 423 6.94 6.98 50.50
C VAL A 423 7.20 6.64 49.03
N MET A 424 6.21 6.90 48.18
CA MET A 424 6.26 6.64 46.74
C MET A 424 7.06 7.72 46.00
N GLY A 425 6.92 8.99 46.39
CA GLY A 425 7.62 10.11 45.79
C GLY A 425 6.91 11.44 46.10
N ASP A 426 7.44 12.53 45.54
CA ASP A 426 6.85 13.86 45.61
C ASP A 426 6.25 14.22 44.25
N PHE A 427 5.02 14.72 44.24
CA PHE A 427 4.27 14.99 43.01
C PHE A 427 3.72 16.41 43.06
N LYS A 428 3.71 17.13 41.93
CA LYS A 428 2.91 18.36 41.85
C LYS A 428 1.43 17.99 41.90
N ARG A 429 0.57 18.89 42.39
CA ARG A 429 -0.88 18.66 42.43
C ARG A 429 -1.58 19.34 41.27
N ALA A 430 -2.54 18.64 40.66
CA ALA A 430 -3.52 19.21 39.76
C ALA A 430 -4.90 19.20 40.43
N VAL A 431 -5.65 20.29 40.28
CA VAL A 431 -7.01 20.47 40.83
C VAL A 431 -7.96 20.93 39.72
N THR A 432 -9.24 21.03 40.03
CA THR A 432 -10.20 21.74 39.18
C THR A 432 -10.60 23.08 39.79
N SER A 433 -10.92 24.05 38.94
CA SER A 433 -11.36 25.38 39.36
C SER A 433 -12.45 25.93 38.42
N PRO A 434 -13.49 26.59 38.94
CA PRO A 434 -14.51 27.23 38.10
C PRO A 434 -13.97 28.47 37.37
N THR A 435 -12.95 29.13 37.91
CA THR A 435 -12.46 30.44 37.42
C THR A 435 -11.07 30.39 36.82
N ASN A 436 -10.17 29.57 37.38
CA ASN A 436 -8.80 29.46 36.90
C ASN A 436 -8.65 28.30 35.93
N CYS A 437 -7.77 28.46 34.94
CA CYS A 437 -7.57 27.44 33.91
C CYS A 437 -6.12 27.40 33.45
N THR A 438 -5.51 26.21 33.46
CA THR A 438 -4.15 26.05 32.94
C THR A 438 -4.17 25.91 31.43
N ARG A 439 -3.34 26.71 30.75
CA ARG A 439 -3.07 26.55 29.32
C ARG A 439 -2.13 25.37 29.10
N PHE A 440 -2.55 24.46 28.21
CA PHE A 440 -1.80 23.27 27.81
C PHE A 440 -1.44 23.29 26.34
N ARG A 441 -0.41 22.53 26.00
CA ARG A 441 -0.07 22.08 24.66
C ARG A 441 -0.28 20.57 24.60
N LEU A 442 -0.85 20.08 23.51
CA LEU A 442 -0.99 18.68 23.17
C LEU A 442 0.12 18.31 22.20
N GLU A 443 0.93 17.31 22.54
CA GLU A 443 2.05 16.85 21.71
C GLU A 443 1.97 15.34 21.50
N LEU A 444 2.37 14.83 20.34
CA LEU A 444 2.55 13.39 20.19
C LEU A 444 3.71 12.89 21.06
N SER A 445 3.54 11.74 21.70
CA SER A 445 4.60 11.02 22.40
C SER A 445 5.70 10.56 21.44
N GLY A 446 6.85 10.12 21.98
CA GLY A 446 7.97 9.62 21.18
C GLY A 446 7.63 8.40 20.32
N ASP A 447 6.73 7.54 20.82
CA ASP A 447 6.18 6.39 20.08
C ASP A 447 4.95 6.73 19.22
N ARG A 448 4.54 8.01 19.22
CA ARG A 448 3.52 8.65 18.37
C ARG A 448 2.12 8.03 18.39
N ARG A 449 1.86 7.09 19.30
CA ARG A 449 0.56 6.45 19.50
C ARG A 449 -0.24 7.08 20.64
N LEU A 450 0.38 7.94 21.43
CA LEU A 450 -0.20 8.64 22.57
C LEU A 450 0.12 10.14 22.50
N LEU A 451 -0.46 10.89 23.42
CA LEU A 451 -0.35 12.34 23.50
C LEU A 451 0.16 12.79 24.87
N ARG A 452 1.14 13.68 24.90
CA ARG A 452 1.57 14.38 26.09
C ARG A 452 0.74 15.65 26.24
N ILE A 453 0.15 15.83 27.41
CA ILE A 453 -0.55 17.06 27.79
C ILE A 453 0.41 17.87 28.66
N VAL A 454 0.95 18.96 28.13
CA VAL A 454 2.05 19.71 28.75
C VAL A 454 1.61 21.13 29.05
N SER A 455 1.78 21.59 30.28
CA SER A 455 1.46 22.97 30.65
C SER A 455 2.41 23.98 30.00
N HIS A 456 2.05 25.26 29.98
CA HIS A 456 2.95 26.34 29.54
C HIS A 456 4.31 26.40 30.27
N GLN A 457 4.43 25.80 31.46
CA GLN A 457 5.68 25.72 32.24
C GLN A 457 6.54 24.50 31.85
N GLY A 458 6.09 23.69 30.88
CA GLY A 458 6.77 22.46 30.47
C GLY A 458 6.45 21.25 31.34
N ASP A 459 5.63 21.41 32.39
CA ASP A 459 5.24 20.29 33.25
C ASP A 459 4.16 19.43 32.58
N PRO A 460 4.35 18.09 32.47
CA PRO A 460 3.33 17.19 31.98
C PRO A 460 2.18 17.07 33.01
N LEU A 461 0.97 16.87 32.50
CA LEU A 461 -0.20 16.47 33.27
C LEU A 461 -0.05 15.02 33.73
N THR A 462 1.01 14.66 34.45
CA THR A 462 1.15 13.37 35.15
C THR A 462 1.13 13.55 36.66
N ASN A 463 1.05 14.80 37.09
CA ASN A 463 1.10 15.27 38.46
C ASN A 463 -0.31 15.27 39.08
N ILE A 464 -1.00 14.14 39.03
CA ILE A 464 -2.37 14.00 39.54
C ILE A 464 -2.29 13.10 40.77
N ASN A 465 -1.95 13.68 41.92
CA ASN A 465 -1.84 12.90 43.14
C ASN A 465 -2.69 13.43 44.29
N ALA A 466 -3.95 13.02 44.23
CA ALA A 466 -4.91 13.07 45.32
C ALA A 466 -4.91 11.75 46.13
N ALA A 467 -3.77 11.08 46.37
CA ALA A 467 -3.78 9.85 47.17
C ALA A 467 -4.10 10.16 48.65
N HIS A 468 -5.23 9.63 49.13
CA HIS A 468 -5.63 9.72 50.53
C HIS A 468 -5.44 8.39 51.26
N SER A 469 -5.08 8.50 52.54
CA SER A 469 -4.86 7.36 53.43
C SER A 469 -6.15 6.54 53.61
N GLY A 470 -6.15 5.29 53.15
CA GLY A 470 -7.28 4.36 53.29
C GLY A 470 -8.14 4.20 52.04
N ASP A 471 -7.89 4.98 50.98
CA ASP A 471 -8.53 4.77 49.69
C ASP A 471 -7.88 3.59 48.94
N THR A 472 -8.61 2.47 48.86
CA THR A 472 -8.19 1.24 48.20
C THR A 472 -8.50 1.23 46.70
N TYR A 473 -9.20 2.26 46.18
CA TYR A 473 -9.61 2.37 44.78
C TYR A 473 -8.59 3.12 43.89
N MET A 474 -7.41 3.43 44.40
CA MET A 474 -6.42 4.31 43.76
C MET A 474 -5.44 3.58 42.82
N SER A 475 -5.29 4.09 41.59
CA SER A 475 -4.11 3.84 40.74
C SER A 475 -3.06 4.90 41.08
N PHE A 476 -1.84 4.50 41.49
CA PHE A 476 -0.71 5.43 41.65
C PHE A 476 -0.31 5.95 40.29
N VAL A 477 -0.71 7.18 39.96
CA VAL A 477 -0.38 7.79 38.68
C VAL A 477 0.53 8.99 38.87
N GLY A 478 1.71 8.88 38.27
CA GLY A 478 2.58 9.99 37.95
C GLY A 478 4.05 9.61 37.88
N ALA A 479 4.79 10.34 37.05
CA ALA A 479 6.24 10.42 37.19
C ALA A 479 6.54 11.31 38.41
N ALA A 480 7.24 10.77 39.41
CA ALA A 480 7.64 11.57 40.57
C ALA A 480 8.51 12.76 40.12
N TYR A 481 8.37 13.90 40.78
CA TYR A 481 9.23 15.08 40.56
C TYR A 481 10.71 14.76 40.83
N THR A 482 10.97 13.78 41.71
CA THR A 482 12.29 13.21 42.00
C THR A 482 12.18 11.71 42.20
N ASP A 483 13.03 10.93 41.53
CA ASP A 483 13.15 9.49 41.76
C ASP A 483 13.73 9.21 43.16
N LYS A 484 13.13 8.28 43.90
CA LYS A 484 13.78 7.70 45.10
C LYS A 484 14.55 6.43 44.72
N PRO A 485 15.73 6.18 45.32
CA PRO A 485 16.52 4.98 45.03
C PRO A 485 15.69 3.70 45.17
N ARG A 486 15.81 2.78 44.19
CA ARG A 486 15.15 1.46 44.13
C ARG A 486 13.63 1.46 43.91
N LYS A 487 13.02 2.57 43.49
CA LYS A 487 11.61 2.60 43.06
C LYS A 487 11.51 3.09 41.62
N GLN A 488 11.37 2.17 40.68
CA GLN A 488 11.05 2.50 39.30
C GLN A 488 9.54 2.74 39.20
N LEU A 489 9.12 3.99 39.40
CA LEU A 489 7.79 4.40 38.99
C LEU A 489 7.76 4.45 37.45
N ASP A 490 6.63 4.07 36.87
CA ASP A 490 6.36 4.24 35.45
C ASP A 490 6.49 5.73 35.10
N ARG A 491 7.38 6.02 34.14
CA ARG A 491 7.72 7.38 33.72
C ARG A 491 6.83 7.85 32.57
N SER A 492 5.87 7.04 32.11
CA SER A 492 5.00 7.42 31.01
C SER A 492 4.26 8.73 31.34
N THR A 493 4.35 9.69 30.42
CA THR A 493 3.62 10.97 30.47
C THR A 493 2.47 11.05 29.49
N ASP A 494 2.09 9.89 28.99
CA ASP A 494 1.41 9.77 27.75
C ASP A 494 -0.06 9.43 28.02
N TRP A 495 -0.93 10.20 27.38
CA TRP A 495 -2.38 10.17 27.52
C TRP A 495 -3.01 9.75 26.19
N LEU A 496 -4.15 9.08 26.30
CA LEU A 496 -5.02 8.77 25.18
C LEU A 496 -6.22 9.71 25.20
N LEU A 497 -6.55 10.30 24.06
CA LEU A 497 -7.76 11.08 23.87
C LEU A 497 -8.75 10.26 23.05
N GLU A 498 -9.87 9.86 23.66
CA GLU A 498 -10.98 9.19 22.99
C GLU A 498 -12.11 10.20 22.76
N ALA A 499 -12.28 10.64 21.53
CA ALA A 499 -13.32 11.60 21.17
C ALA A 499 -14.66 10.91 20.93
N ASN A 500 -15.75 11.53 21.36
CA ASN A 500 -17.10 11.00 21.25
C ASN A 500 -17.96 11.85 20.30
N TYR A 501 -18.56 11.21 19.29
CA TYR A 501 -19.46 11.87 18.33
C TYR A 501 -20.76 12.39 18.95
N ASP A 502 -21.33 11.69 19.94
CA ASP A 502 -22.71 11.95 20.39
C ASP A 502 -22.80 13.16 21.33
N LYS A 503 -21.76 13.38 22.13
CA LYS A 503 -21.71 14.46 23.13
C LYS A 503 -20.70 15.55 22.80
N ASP A 504 -19.92 15.34 21.74
CA ASP A 504 -18.80 16.19 21.36
C ASP A 504 -17.79 16.44 22.49
N THR A 505 -17.54 15.38 23.27
CA THR A 505 -16.61 15.38 24.42
C THR A 505 -15.45 14.44 24.17
N ILE A 506 -14.37 14.63 24.93
CA ILE A 506 -13.17 13.80 24.90
C ILE A 506 -13.02 13.11 26.25
N ARG A 507 -12.78 11.80 26.24
CA ARG A 507 -12.32 11.07 27.44
C ARG A 507 -10.80 11.01 27.42
N ILE A 508 -10.20 11.42 28.53
CA ILE A 508 -8.76 11.40 28.71
C ILE A 508 -8.43 10.12 29.49
N LYS A 509 -7.72 9.19 28.84
CA LYS A 509 -7.39 7.87 29.38
C LYS A 509 -5.89 7.65 29.45
N SER A 510 -5.44 6.65 30.20
CA SER A 510 -4.05 6.24 30.20
C SER A 510 -3.85 4.75 30.52
N GLU A 511 -2.73 4.19 30.10
CA GLU A 511 -2.25 2.85 30.44
C GLU A 511 -1.31 2.86 31.66
N PHE A 512 -1.23 3.95 32.43
CA PHE A 512 -0.26 4.11 33.52
C PHE A 512 -0.28 2.93 34.51
N ASN A 513 0.87 2.26 34.69
CA ASN A 513 1.11 1.59 35.96
C ASN A 513 2.55 1.10 36.22
N ALA A 514 3.12 1.57 37.33
CA ALA A 514 4.30 0.98 37.94
C ALA A 514 4.02 -0.29 38.76
N TYR A 515 2.74 -0.62 39.01
CA TYR A 515 2.31 -1.60 40.02
C TYR A 515 1.20 -2.56 39.53
N GLN A 516 0.89 -2.61 38.23
CA GLN A 516 -0.09 -3.55 37.67
C GLN A 516 0.57 -4.89 37.35
N ARG A 517 -0.17 -5.97 37.61
CA ARG A 517 0.08 -7.30 37.01
C ARG A 517 -0.63 -7.45 35.65
N GLU A 518 -1.77 -6.74 35.50
CA GLU A 518 -2.76 -6.70 34.40
C GLU A 518 -2.65 -5.54 33.40
N ARG A 519 -2.69 -5.77 32.07
CA ARG A 519 -3.10 -4.81 31.00
C ARG A 519 -4.40 -4.02 31.28
N SER A 520 -4.41 -2.75 31.72
CA SER A 520 -5.68 -1.98 31.84
C SER A 520 -5.59 -0.49 31.48
N VAL A 521 -6.74 0.10 31.12
CA VAL A 521 -6.89 1.53 30.79
C VAL A 521 -7.60 2.25 31.94
N ASP A 522 -6.97 3.28 32.48
CA ASP A 522 -7.47 4.15 33.53
C ASP A 522 -8.05 5.46 32.95
N HIS A 523 -9.00 6.08 33.65
CA HIS A 523 -9.71 7.29 33.19
C HIS A 523 -9.42 8.49 34.09
N LEU A 524 -9.15 9.65 33.49
CA LEU A 524 -9.13 10.93 34.18
C LEU A 524 -10.55 11.40 34.48
N LEU A 525 -10.82 11.77 35.73
CA LEU A 525 -12.11 12.23 36.19
C LEU A 525 -12.01 13.27 37.32
N VAL A 526 -13.13 13.93 37.59
CA VAL A 526 -13.30 14.79 38.77
C VAL A 526 -14.12 14.05 39.82
N ASP A 527 -13.68 14.09 41.08
CA ASP A 527 -14.48 13.65 42.22
C ASP A 527 -14.37 14.66 43.37
N THR A 528 -15.29 14.61 44.32
CA THR A 528 -15.33 15.51 45.48
C THR A 528 -14.74 14.82 46.69
N LEU A 529 -13.75 15.45 47.32
CA LEU A 529 -13.18 14.95 48.56
C LEU A 529 -13.06 16.06 49.60
N ASN A 530 -13.62 15.82 50.79
CA ASN A 530 -13.69 16.82 51.86
C ASN A 530 -14.26 18.17 51.39
N GLY A 531 -15.25 18.14 50.48
CA GLY A 531 -15.87 19.34 49.91
C GLY A 531 -15.05 20.04 48.82
N VAL A 532 -13.89 19.50 48.43
CA VAL A 532 -13.03 20.06 47.38
C VAL A 532 -13.02 19.14 46.18
N HIS A 533 -13.28 19.67 44.99
CA HIS A 533 -13.16 18.92 43.75
C HIS A 533 -11.68 18.65 43.43
N GLN A 534 -11.35 17.40 43.18
CA GLN A 534 -9.99 16.95 42.88
C GLN A 534 -9.99 16.11 41.60
N LEU A 535 -8.82 16.06 40.96
CA LEU A 535 -8.58 15.22 39.80
C LEU A 535 -8.12 13.85 40.24
N PHE A 536 -8.70 12.81 39.65
CA PHE A 536 -8.36 11.43 39.91
C PHE A 536 -8.13 10.68 38.60
N VAL A 537 -7.25 9.69 38.66
CA VAL A 537 -7.12 8.68 37.61
C VAL A 537 -7.58 7.37 38.21
N ARG A 538 -8.76 6.89 37.78
CA ARG A 538 -9.38 5.68 38.36
C ARG A 538 -9.48 4.55 37.36
N ARG A 539 -9.27 3.35 37.88
CA ARG A 539 -9.54 2.10 37.17
C ARG A 539 -11.03 1.80 37.23
N TYR A 540 -11.68 1.96 36.09
CA TYR A 540 -13.05 1.49 35.90
C TYR A 540 -13.12 0.40 34.82
N GLY A 541 -12.22 0.41 33.83
CA GLY A 541 -12.43 -0.29 32.56
C GLY A 541 -13.73 0.16 31.88
N ASP A 542 -13.97 -0.25 30.64
CA ASP A 542 -15.17 0.23 29.92
C ASP A 542 -16.48 -0.22 30.58
N ARG A 543 -16.52 -1.46 31.12
CA ARG A 543 -17.71 -1.99 31.81
C ARG A 543 -17.94 -1.37 33.18
N GLY A 544 -16.90 -1.25 34.00
CA GLY A 544 -17.03 -0.66 35.33
C GLY A 544 -17.31 0.83 35.27
N LEU A 545 -16.88 1.52 34.21
CA LEU A 545 -17.21 2.93 34.04
C LEU A 545 -18.68 3.10 33.68
N SER A 546 -19.17 2.26 32.78
CA SER A 546 -20.56 2.28 32.32
C SER A 546 -21.57 2.06 33.46
N SER A 547 -21.21 1.27 34.47
CA SER A 547 -22.02 1.00 35.66
C SER A 547 -21.76 1.94 36.84
N SER A 548 -20.78 2.85 36.73
CA SER A 548 -20.40 3.76 37.80
C SER A 548 -21.09 5.11 37.70
N LYS A 549 -21.40 5.71 38.86
CA LYS A 549 -21.82 7.12 38.96
C LYS A 549 -20.74 8.10 38.45
N ALA A 550 -19.49 7.64 38.35
CA ALA A 550 -18.38 8.42 37.82
C ALA A 550 -18.46 8.65 36.30
N ARG A 551 -19.33 7.92 35.57
CA ARG A 551 -19.49 8.03 34.10
C ARG A 551 -19.75 9.46 33.63
N GLU A 552 -20.44 10.27 34.42
CA GLU A 552 -20.76 11.65 34.04
C GLU A 552 -19.56 12.61 34.20
N TYR A 553 -18.51 12.19 34.92
CA TYR A 553 -17.37 13.05 35.28
C TYR A 553 -16.08 12.69 34.52
N VAL A 554 -16.12 11.71 33.61
CA VAL A 554 -15.00 11.33 32.73
C VAL A 554 -15.00 12.04 31.38
N ASP A 555 -16.07 12.75 31.05
CA ASP A 555 -16.22 13.47 29.80
C ASP A 555 -15.63 14.89 29.97
N TRP A 556 -14.70 15.25 29.09
CA TRP A 556 -13.98 16.53 29.08
C TRP A 556 -14.26 17.31 27.80
N THR A 557 -14.24 18.64 27.91
CA THR A 557 -14.24 19.57 26.78
C THR A 557 -12.83 20.15 26.67
N ILE A 558 -12.22 20.02 25.49
CA ILE A 558 -10.96 20.68 25.17
C ILE A 558 -11.27 21.83 24.22
N GLU A 559 -10.89 23.04 24.60
CA GLU A 559 -11.19 24.27 23.86
C GLU A 559 -9.92 25.06 23.60
N CYS A 560 -9.91 25.86 22.52
CA CYS A 560 -8.78 26.74 22.22
C CYS A 560 -8.66 27.80 23.31
N ALA A 561 -7.46 27.92 23.88
CA ALA A 561 -7.16 29.01 24.80
C ALA A 561 -6.96 30.31 24.00
N SER A 562 -7.94 31.20 24.11
CA SER A 562 -7.94 32.56 23.54
C SER A 562 -6.96 33.49 24.26
#